data_AF-A0A3R7J872-F1
#
_entry.id   AF-A0A3R7J872-F1
#
_cell.length_a   1.000
_cell.length_b   1.000
_cell.length_c   1.000
_cell.angle_alpha   90.00
_cell.angle_beta   90.00
_cell.angle_gamma   90.00
#
_symmetry.space_group_name_H-M   'P 1'
#
loop_
_entity.id
_entity.type
_entity.pdbx_description
1 polymer ?
#
loop_
_entity_poly.entity_id
_entity_poly.type
_entity_poly.pdbx_seq_one_letter_code
_entity_poly.pdbx_strand_id
1 'polypeptide(L)'
;MDRQDEKSESQFARLNDVCFPDEITALVHVLEQIDELLMLPSEALAKAVEAGNLQWLAFLLHKFGFEPLDSVASAAANGRLDAVIFLLSKASDGENNGNPDEEEDSGSDDDNDDSESDDDDTSEGEEQDDRQMQRVLKKATVRAAKNGHVAVVEFLLSKISGGHEDDRIPTEVVSEAIKKVANQGDIDIVEFLFDDAAIPDDVKQEAIVSAAGCNQNEVVQFMCNIGDWPLHVLKEALNVANDSKLKEYSHEKVTKA
;
A
#
# COMPACT_ATOMS: atom_id res chain seq x y z
N MET A 1 -44.45 -22.90 1.09
CA MET A 1 -43.99 -21.98 0.03
C MET A 1 -43.29 -20.84 0.74
N ASP A 2 -42.05 -21.11 1.16
CA ASP A 2 -41.18 -20.13 1.79
C ASP A 2 -40.63 -19.23 0.69
N ARG A 3 -41.12 -17.99 0.63
CA ARG A 3 -40.51 -16.96 -0.20
C ARG A 3 -39.33 -16.42 0.58
N GLN A 4 -38.17 -16.54 -0.03
CA GLN A 4 -36.92 -15.93 0.41
C GLN A 4 -37.12 -14.41 0.44
N ASP A 5 -37.02 -13.83 1.62
CA ASP A 5 -36.77 -12.39 1.79
C ASP A 5 -35.31 -12.14 1.38
N GLU A 6 -35.09 -11.90 0.08
CA GLU A 6 -33.88 -11.22 -0.39
C GLU A 6 -33.93 -9.78 0.13
N LYS A 7 -33.30 -9.53 1.28
CA LYS A 7 -32.94 -8.18 1.71
C LYS A 7 -32.01 -7.59 0.65
N SER A 8 -32.55 -6.76 -0.23
CA SER A 8 -31.75 -5.81 -1.01
C SER A 8 -31.12 -4.83 0.00
N GLU A 9 -29.83 -4.98 0.28
CA GLU A 9 -29.08 -4.00 1.05
C GLU A 9 -29.22 -2.65 0.34
N SER A 10 -29.77 -1.65 1.05
CA SER A 10 -29.96 -0.32 0.47
C SER A 10 -28.60 0.30 0.16
N GLN A 11 -28.51 0.95 -1.01
CA GLN A 11 -27.31 1.58 -1.54
C GLN A 11 -26.70 2.63 -0.58
N PHE A 12 -27.51 3.15 0.35
CA PHE A 12 -27.13 4.22 1.30
C PHE A 12 -27.17 3.70 2.72
N ALA A 13 -26.05 3.15 3.19
CA ALA A 13 -25.95 2.49 4.49
C ALA A 13 -26.39 3.37 5.67
N ARG A 14 -26.15 4.70 5.61
CA ARG A 14 -26.49 5.64 6.69
C ARG A 14 -27.91 6.20 6.60
N LEU A 15 -28.63 5.90 5.52
CA LEU A 15 -30.01 6.37 5.30
C LEU A 15 -31.06 5.27 5.52
N ASN A 16 -30.65 4.06 5.91
CA ASN A 16 -31.52 2.89 6.03
C ASN A 16 -32.71 3.05 7.00
N ASP A 17 -32.57 3.91 8.01
CA ASP A 17 -33.62 4.17 9.01
C ASP A 17 -34.41 5.46 8.73
N VAL A 18 -34.17 6.12 7.58
CA VAL A 18 -34.78 7.41 7.23
C VAL A 18 -35.77 7.22 6.07
N CYS A 19 -37.02 7.65 6.27
CA CYS A 19 -38.03 7.71 5.21
C CYS A 19 -38.05 9.11 4.57
N PHE A 20 -37.58 9.20 3.34
CA PHE A 20 -37.71 10.40 2.52
C PHE A 20 -39.03 10.36 1.72
N PRO A 21 -39.66 11.51 1.44
CA PRO A 21 -40.73 11.62 0.45
C PRO A 21 -40.31 11.05 -0.91
N ASP A 22 -41.27 10.52 -1.68
CA ASP A 22 -41.02 9.87 -2.99
C ASP A 22 -40.24 10.79 -3.95
N GLU A 23 -40.48 12.09 -3.89
CA GLU A 23 -39.80 13.09 -4.71
C GLU A 23 -38.30 13.19 -4.40
N ILE A 24 -37.90 13.01 -3.14
CA ILE A 24 -36.49 13.02 -2.72
C ILE A 24 -35.87 11.64 -2.96
N THR A 25 -36.62 10.56 -2.71
CA THR A 25 -36.15 9.19 -2.97
C THR A 25 -35.84 8.96 -4.45
N ALA A 26 -36.53 9.65 -5.35
CA ALA A 26 -36.25 9.63 -6.79
C ALA A 26 -34.93 10.34 -7.19
N LEU A 27 -34.37 11.20 -6.32
CA LEU A 27 -33.15 11.96 -6.58
C LEU A 27 -31.94 11.24 -5.97
N VAL A 28 -31.48 10.19 -6.64
CA VAL A 28 -30.36 9.33 -6.17
C VAL A 28 -29.11 10.15 -5.82
N HIS A 29 -28.75 11.16 -6.64
CA HIS A 29 -27.61 12.05 -6.39
C HIS A 29 -27.76 12.91 -5.12
N VAL A 30 -28.99 13.25 -4.73
CA VAL A 30 -29.25 13.98 -3.47
C VAL A 30 -29.07 13.06 -2.28
N LEU A 31 -29.57 11.82 -2.38
CA LEU A 31 -29.36 10.80 -1.35
C LEU A 31 -27.87 10.46 -1.19
N GLU A 32 -27.12 10.37 -2.29
CA GLU A 32 -25.66 10.22 -2.29
C GLU A 32 -24.98 11.35 -1.52
N GLN A 33 -25.35 12.61 -1.78
CA GLN A 33 -24.78 13.76 -1.06
C GLN A 33 -25.14 13.76 0.42
N ILE A 34 -26.38 13.42 0.78
CA ILE A 34 -26.79 13.37 2.19
C ILE A 34 -26.03 12.25 2.91
N ASP A 35 -25.94 11.05 2.30
CA ASP A 35 -25.16 9.94 2.84
C ASP A 35 -23.66 10.30 2.98
N GLU A 36 -23.11 11.03 2.01
CA GLU A 36 -21.74 11.54 2.02
C GLU A 36 -21.51 12.58 3.13
N LEU A 37 -22.47 13.49 3.35
CA LEU A 37 -22.39 14.49 4.43
C LEU A 37 -22.57 13.91 5.83
N LEU A 38 -23.18 12.73 5.94
CA LEU A 38 -23.33 11.99 7.20
C LEU A 38 -22.11 11.11 7.53
N MET A 39 -21.12 11.01 6.64
CA MET A 39 -19.91 10.24 6.89
C MET A 39 -19.09 10.83 8.04
N LEU A 40 -18.47 9.94 8.81
CA LEU A 40 -17.43 10.34 9.74
C LEU A 40 -16.22 10.90 8.97
N PRO A 41 -15.44 11.85 9.54
CA PRO A 41 -14.29 12.43 8.84
C PRO A 41 -13.25 11.40 8.36
N SER A 42 -13.01 10.34 9.14
CA SER A 42 -12.11 9.25 8.75
C SER A 42 -12.64 8.40 7.59
N GLU A 43 -13.96 8.26 7.51
CA GLU A 43 -14.64 7.55 6.43
C GLU A 43 -14.65 8.38 5.15
N ALA A 44 -14.92 9.68 5.27
CA ALA A 44 -14.77 10.63 4.17
C ALA A 44 -13.34 10.62 3.63
N LEU A 45 -12.32 10.55 4.52
CA LEU A 45 -10.92 10.46 4.12
C LEU A 45 -10.64 9.19 3.34
N ALA A 46 -11.09 8.03 3.85
CA ALA A 46 -10.94 6.75 3.16
C ALA A 46 -11.60 6.77 1.77
N LYS A 47 -12.82 7.31 1.67
CA LYS A 47 -13.55 7.44 0.40
C LYS A 47 -12.86 8.41 -0.56
N ALA A 48 -12.31 9.52 -0.06
CA ALA A 48 -11.54 10.46 -0.87
C ALA A 48 -10.26 9.83 -1.43
N VAL A 49 -9.58 8.99 -0.64
CA VAL A 49 -8.41 8.21 -1.07
C VAL A 49 -8.80 7.17 -2.12
N GLU A 50 -9.87 6.40 -1.88
CA GLU A 50 -10.38 5.38 -2.82
C GLU A 50 -10.80 6.01 -4.15
N ALA A 51 -11.57 7.10 -4.10
CA ALA A 51 -11.93 7.92 -5.25
C ALA A 51 -10.73 8.70 -5.82
N GLY A 52 -9.61 8.75 -5.08
CA GLY A 52 -8.40 9.56 -5.31
C GLY A 52 -8.71 10.95 -5.80
N ASN A 53 -9.71 11.55 -5.16
CA ASN A 53 -10.07 12.94 -5.34
C ASN A 53 -9.10 13.78 -4.50
N LEU A 54 -8.02 14.25 -5.13
CA LEU A 54 -6.96 14.99 -4.43
C LEU A 54 -7.45 16.29 -3.79
N GLN A 55 -8.44 16.96 -4.39
CA GLN A 55 -8.99 18.20 -3.84
C GLN A 55 -9.75 17.92 -2.54
N TRP A 56 -10.58 16.87 -2.55
CA TRP A 56 -11.32 16.47 -1.37
C TRP A 56 -10.40 15.91 -0.29
N LEU A 57 -9.42 15.09 -0.67
CA LEU A 57 -8.37 14.60 0.21
C LEU A 57 -7.62 15.75 0.88
N ALA A 58 -7.14 16.73 0.12
CA ALA A 58 -6.45 17.92 0.65
C ALA A 58 -7.33 18.71 1.62
N PHE A 59 -8.60 18.92 1.27
CA PHE A 59 -9.57 19.59 2.13
C PHE A 59 -9.77 18.85 3.46
N LEU A 60 -9.91 17.52 3.43
CA LEU A 60 -10.12 16.71 4.63
C LEU A 60 -8.87 16.68 5.54
N LEU A 61 -7.68 16.54 4.96
CA LEU A 61 -6.41 16.61 5.71
C LEU A 61 -6.30 17.95 6.44
N HIS A 62 -6.53 19.06 5.75
CA HIS A 62 -6.45 20.40 6.32
C HIS A 62 -7.53 20.67 7.38
N LYS A 63 -8.79 20.33 7.08
CA LYS A 63 -9.93 20.65 7.96
C LYS A 63 -9.93 19.86 9.27
N PHE A 64 -9.45 18.62 9.23
CA PHE A 64 -9.51 17.70 10.38
C PHE A 64 -8.14 17.36 10.98
N GLY A 65 -7.05 17.90 10.43
CA GLY A 65 -5.69 17.68 10.94
C GLY A 65 -5.26 16.21 10.86
N PHE A 66 -5.66 15.51 9.80
CA PHE A 66 -5.25 14.11 9.62
C PHE A 66 -3.79 14.05 9.17
N GLU A 67 -3.04 13.11 9.75
CA GLU A 67 -1.68 12.79 9.33
C GLU A 67 -1.68 12.18 7.91
N PRO A 68 -1.00 12.80 6.92
CA PRO A 68 -0.97 12.28 5.55
C PRO A 68 -0.41 10.85 5.48
N LEU A 69 0.54 10.52 6.36
CA LEU A 69 1.23 9.23 6.40
C LEU A 69 0.28 8.05 6.63
N ASP A 70 -0.77 8.24 7.45
CA ASP A 70 -1.74 7.18 7.78
C ASP A 70 -2.52 6.70 6.56
N SER A 71 -2.70 7.59 5.58
CA SER A 71 -3.47 7.31 4.36
C SER A 71 -2.63 6.73 3.23
N VAL A 72 -1.29 6.83 3.26
CA VAL A 72 -0.39 6.38 2.18
C VAL A 72 -0.58 4.91 1.87
N ALA A 73 -0.61 4.07 2.92
CA ALA A 73 -0.75 2.63 2.75
C ALA A 73 -2.14 2.22 2.22
N SER A 74 -3.17 3.04 2.44
CA SER A 74 -4.51 2.84 1.87
C SER A 74 -4.58 3.34 0.42
N ALA A 75 -3.95 4.47 0.10
CA ALA A 75 -3.82 4.95 -1.27
C ALA A 75 -3.08 3.95 -2.15
N ALA A 76 -2.00 3.38 -1.61
CA ALA A 76 -1.21 2.36 -2.27
C ALA A 76 -1.99 1.06 -2.50
N ALA A 77 -2.78 0.63 -1.51
CA ALA A 77 -3.69 -0.51 -1.65
C ALA A 77 -4.76 -0.30 -2.73
N ASN A 78 -5.14 0.94 -3.03
CA ASN A 78 -6.11 1.26 -4.08
C ASN A 78 -5.47 1.63 -5.42
N GLY A 79 -4.14 1.52 -5.55
CA GLY A 79 -3.42 1.81 -6.79
C GLY A 79 -3.40 3.29 -7.16
N ARG A 80 -3.71 4.18 -6.20
CA ARG A 80 -3.82 5.62 -6.43
C ARG A 80 -2.45 6.27 -6.33
N LEU A 81 -1.65 6.12 -7.39
CA LEU A 81 -0.28 6.67 -7.45
C LEU A 81 -0.26 8.18 -7.16
N ASP A 82 -1.15 8.97 -7.77
CA ASP A 82 -1.21 10.42 -7.54
C ASP A 82 -1.49 10.77 -6.07
N ALA A 83 -2.34 9.99 -5.40
CA ALA A 83 -2.64 10.19 -3.98
C ALA A 83 -1.45 9.77 -3.10
N VAL A 84 -0.74 8.69 -3.44
CA VAL A 84 0.50 8.30 -2.74
C VAL A 84 1.55 9.41 -2.85
N ILE A 85 1.78 9.94 -4.06
CA ILE A 85 2.74 11.03 -4.29
C ILE A 85 2.32 12.27 -3.49
N PHE A 86 1.05 12.65 -3.58
CA PHE A 86 0.51 13.81 -2.87
C PHE A 86 0.67 13.69 -1.35
N LEU A 87 0.30 12.55 -0.76
CA LEU A 87 0.40 12.31 0.68
C LEU A 87 1.86 12.32 1.16
N LEU A 88 2.78 11.72 0.40
CA LEU A 88 4.21 11.74 0.74
C LEU A 88 4.79 13.15 0.64
N SER A 89 4.40 13.94 -0.37
CA SER A 89 4.84 15.35 -0.45
C SER A 89 4.35 16.17 0.75
N LYS A 90 3.11 15.92 1.21
CA LYS A 90 2.54 16.64 2.34
C LYS A 90 3.17 16.27 3.68
N ALA A 91 3.61 15.02 3.82
CA ALA A 91 4.38 14.59 4.99
C ALA A 91 5.75 15.26 5.06
N SER A 92 6.42 15.46 3.92
CA SER A 92 7.71 16.16 3.87
C SER A 92 7.60 17.68 4.05
N ASP A 93 6.43 18.29 3.79
CA ASP A 93 6.18 19.72 3.99
C ASP A 93 5.95 20.12 5.48
N GLY A 94 6.02 19.14 6.41
CA GLY A 94 5.59 19.26 7.81
C GLY A 94 6.33 20.25 8.70
N GLU A 95 7.43 20.87 8.25
CA GLU A 95 8.21 21.81 9.07
C GLU A 95 7.72 23.27 9.06
N ASN A 96 6.77 23.66 8.19
CA ASN A 96 6.46 25.09 8.02
C ASN A 96 4.97 25.48 8.13
N ASN A 97 4.16 24.69 8.83
CA ASN A 97 2.88 25.21 9.33
C ASN A 97 3.06 25.72 10.76
N GLY A 98 3.98 26.67 10.92
CA GLY A 98 3.86 27.66 11.99
C GLY A 98 2.51 28.35 11.81
N ASN A 99 1.65 28.19 12.81
CA ASN A 99 0.38 28.87 12.92
C ASN A 99 0.63 30.39 12.76
N PRO A 100 0.12 31.09 11.73
CA PRO A 100 0.34 32.54 11.59
C PRO A 100 -0.42 33.37 12.63
N ASP A 101 -1.28 32.74 13.43
CA ASP A 101 -2.35 33.42 14.17
C ASP A 101 -2.20 33.38 15.70
N GLU A 102 -1.01 33.10 16.24
CA GLU A 102 -0.72 33.37 17.65
C GLU A 102 0.02 34.71 17.78
N GLU A 103 -0.78 35.78 17.76
CA GLU A 103 -0.40 37.14 18.08
C GLU A 103 0.28 37.23 19.46
N GLU A 104 1.38 37.99 19.48
CA GLU A 104 2.20 38.41 20.60
C GLU A 104 1.39 38.99 21.77
N ASP A 105 1.63 38.54 23.01
CA ASP A 105 1.65 39.42 24.20
C ASP A 105 2.18 38.69 25.43
N SER A 106 3.45 38.96 25.80
CA SER A 106 3.76 39.59 27.09
C SER A 106 5.26 39.61 27.28
N GLY A 107 5.84 40.81 27.28
CA GLY A 107 7.24 41.03 27.61
C GLY A 107 7.55 40.79 29.08
N SER A 108 8.80 40.40 29.31
CA SER A 108 9.56 40.86 30.47
C SER A 108 11.04 40.68 30.17
N ASP A 109 11.73 41.82 30.09
CA ASP A 109 13.17 41.94 30.22
C ASP A 109 13.64 41.18 31.48
N ASP A 110 14.71 40.39 31.40
CA ASP A 110 15.69 40.30 32.47
C ASP A 110 17.02 39.71 31.95
N ASP A 111 18.08 40.42 32.32
CA ASP A 111 19.47 40.30 31.89
C ASP A 111 20.22 39.08 32.48
N ASN A 112 21.28 38.68 31.75
CA ASN A 112 22.49 37.94 32.16
C ASN A 112 22.35 36.43 32.46
N ASP A 113 23.15 35.59 31.80
CA ASP A 113 24.51 35.26 32.26
C ASP A 113 25.22 34.35 31.23
N ASP A 114 26.53 34.55 31.10
CA ASP A 114 27.43 33.79 30.24
C ASP A 114 27.44 32.29 30.58
N SER A 115 27.25 31.44 29.57
CA SER A 115 27.74 30.06 29.58
C SER A 115 28.00 29.56 28.17
N GLU A 116 29.24 29.70 27.71
CA GLU A 116 29.78 28.84 26.66
C GLU A 116 29.76 27.38 27.13
N SER A 117 29.00 26.50 26.45
CA SER A 117 29.39 25.10 26.27
C SER A 117 28.44 24.41 25.27
N ASP A 118 29.04 24.10 24.12
CA ASP A 118 28.87 22.88 23.35
C ASP A 118 27.49 22.54 22.79
N ASP A 119 27.39 22.79 21.48
CA ASP A 119 26.62 22.05 20.51
C ASP A 119 26.58 20.54 20.82
N ASP A 120 25.41 19.99 21.17
CA ASP A 120 24.97 18.63 20.80
C ASP A 120 23.57 18.37 21.37
N ASP A 121 22.52 18.89 20.72
CA ASP A 121 21.16 18.45 21.05
C ASP A 121 20.20 18.65 19.86
N THR A 122 20.50 18.01 18.73
CA THR A 122 19.54 17.91 17.61
C THR A 122 19.83 16.68 16.74
N SER A 123 19.73 15.47 17.31
CA SER A 123 19.87 14.24 16.51
C SER A 123 18.93 13.09 16.89
N GLU A 124 17.98 13.29 17.81
CA GLU A 124 17.00 12.24 18.14
C GLU A 124 15.66 12.36 17.38
N GLY A 125 15.31 13.57 16.92
CA GLY A 125 14.04 13.85 16.22
C GLY A 125 14.03 13.38 14.76
N GLU A 126 15.07 13.73 14.00
CA GLU A 126 15.19 13.39 12.56
C GLU A 126 15.23 11.86 12.34
N GLU A 127 15.94 11.12 13.19
CA GLU A 127 16.01 9.66 13.07
C GLU A 127 14.67 8.95 13.35
N GLN A 128 13.77 9.54 14.13
CA GLN A 128 12.47 8.94 14.43
C GLN A 128 11.49 9.09 13.27
N ASP A 129 11.47 10.26 12.61
CA ASP A 129 10.60 10.52 11.47
C ASP A 129 11.02 9.70 10.24
N ASP A 130 12.33 9.62 9.97
CA ASP A 130 12.86 8.74 8.91
C ASP A 130 12.51 7.27 9.14
N ARG A 131 12.60 6.78 10.39
CA ARG A 131 12.18 5.41 10.74
C ARG A 131 10.68 5.21 10.54
N GLN A 132 9.85 6.19 10.84
CA GLN A 132 8.41 6.12 10.64
C GLN A 132 8.03 6.13 9.16
N MET A 133 8.61 7.05 8.38
CA MET A 133 8.48 7.12 6.93
C MET A 133 8.83 5.78 6.28
N GLN A 134 9.99 5.21 6.63
CA GLN A 134 10.43 3.93 6.09
C GLN A 134 9.47 2.78 6.44
N ARG A 135 8.89 2.75 7.66
CA ARG A 135 7.86 1.76 8.00
C ARG A 135 6.61 1.92 7.14
N VAL A 136 6.16 3.15 6.88
CA VAL A 136 4.97 3.42 6.06
C VAL A 136 5.22 3.05 4.60
N LEU A 137 6.36 3.42 4.03
CA LEU A 137 6.75 3.04 2.66
C LEU A 137 6.74 1.52 2.51
N LYS A 138 7.39 0.77 3.41
CA LYS A 138 7.40 -0.71 3.39
C LYS A 138 5.99 -1.30 3.41
N LYS A 139 5.14 -0.83 4.33
CA LYS A 139 3.75 -1.30 4.46
C LYS A 139 2.90 -0.96 3.22
N ALA A 140 3.10 0.21 2.64
CA ALA A 140 2.44 0.64 1.42
C ALA A 140 2.84 -0.22 0.22
N THR A 141 4.13 -0.54 0.08
CA THR A 141 4.65 -1.40 -0.99
C THR A 141 4.03 -2.78 -0.94
N VAL A 142 3.98 -3.43 0.24
CA VAL A 142 3.36 -4.75 0.40
C VAL A 142 1.87 -4.71 0.01
N ARG A 143 1.14 -3.66 0.40
CA ARG A 143 -0.28 -3.52 0.07
C ARG A 143 -0.52 -3.28 -1.43
N ALA A 144 0.30 -2.45 -2.06
CA ALA A 144 0.23 -2.22 -3.51
C ALA A 144 0.54 -3.50 -4.28
N ALA A 145 1.60 -4.22 -3.90
CA ALA A 145 1.96 -5.51 -4.51
C ALA A 145 0.85 -6.55 -4.31
N LYS A 146 0.24 -6.62 -3.11
CA LYS A 146 -0.88 -7.53 -2.83
C LYS A 146 -2.10 -7.28 -3.72
N ASN A 147 -2.25 -6.08 -4.25
CA ASN A 147 -3.39 -5.70 -5.08
C ASN A 147 -3.01 -5.50 -6.56
N GLY A 148 -1.79 -5.88 -6.97
CA GLY A 148 -1.33 -5.84 -8.37
C GLY A 148 -1.02 -4.42 -8.89
N HIS A 149 -0.77 -3.46 -8.01
CA HIS A 149 -0.55 -2.06 -8.40
C HIS A 149 0.92 -1.76 -8.74
N VAL A 150 1.38 -2.28 -9.88
CA VAL A 150 2.78 -2.20 -10.37
C VAL A 150 3.39 -0.79 -10.24
N ALA A 151 2.74 0.22 -10.83
CA ALA A 151 3.27 1.59 -10.86
C ALA A 151 3.46 2.20 -9.45
N VAL A 152 2.63 1.79 -8.49
CA VAL A 152 2.79 2.21 -7.09
C VAL A 152 3.96 1.49 -6.43
N VAL A 153 4.11 0.19 -6.68
CA VAL A 153 5.23 -0.61 -6.17
C VAL A 153 6.56 -0.05 -6.67
N GLU A 154 6.70 0.19 -7.97
CA GLU A 154 7.91 0.77 -8.57
C GLU A 154 8.26 2.13 -7.93
N PHE A 155 7.26 3.01 -7.82
CA PHE A 155 7.46 4.33 -7.21
C PHE A 155 7.89 4.22 -5.75
N LEU A 156 7.22 3.39 -4.94
CA LEU A 156 7.54 3.25 -3.52
C LEU A 156 8.91 2.60 -3.30
N LEU A 157 9.30 1.62 -4.12
CA LEU A 157 10.62 1.01 -4.07
C LEU A 157 11.73 2.01 -4.42
N SER A 158 11.50 2.88 -5.40
CA SER A 158 12.44 3.98 -5.73
C SER A 158 12.66 4.95 -4.56
N LYS A 159 11.69 5.08 -3.66
CA LYS A 159 11.79 5.91 -2.45
C LYS A 159 12.48 5.21 -1.29
N ILE A 160 12.36 3.88 -1.20
CA ILE A 160 13.03 3.07 -0.17
C ILE A 160 14.53 2.97 -0.47
N SER A 161 14.92 2.78 -1.73
CA SER A 161 16.31 2.61 -2.18
C SER A 161 17.07 3.92 -2.43
N GLY A 162 16.60 5.04 -1.89
CA GLY A 162 17.21 6.36 -2.11
C GLY A 162 17.93 6.94 -0.89
N GLY A 163 18.30 6.10 0.10
CA GLY A 163 18.57 6.57 1.46
C GLY A 163 19.90 6.16 2.07
N HIS A 164 20.47 4.98 1.79
CA HIS A 164 21.68 4.50 2.47
C HIS A 164 22.43 3.45 1.66
N GLU A 165 23.73 3.23 1.90
CA GLU A 165 24.52 2.19 1.21
C GLU A 165 23.95 0.75 1.34
N ASP A 166 22.95 0.55 2.20
CA ASP A 166 22.06 -0.63 2.26
C ASP A 166 20.72 -0.36 1.56
N ASP A 167 20.75 0.16 0.33
CA ASP A 167 19.59 0.49 -0.55
C ASP A 167 18.81 -0.77 -1.01
N ARG A 168 19.03 -1.90 -0.33
CA ARG A 168 18.35 -3.16 -0.61
C ARG A 168 16.91 -3.06 -0.15
N ILE A 169 16.01 -3.52 -1.01
CA ILE A 169 14.62 -3.70 -0.61
C ILE A 169 14.64 -4.67 0.58
N PRO A 170 14.00 -4.33 1.73
CA PRO A 170 14.04 -5.20 2.89
C PRO A 170 13.57 -6.60 2.49
N THR A 171 14.39 -7.61 2.76
CA THR A 171 14.12 -9.00 2.36
C THR A 171 12.70 -9.44 2.74
N GLU A 172 12.19 -9.01 3.89
CA GLU A 172 10.83 -9.28 4.33
C GLU A 172 9.76 -8.74 3.37
N VAL A 173 9.89 -7.49 2.92
CA VAL A 173 8.97 -6.82 2.00
C VAL A 173 8.97 -7.53 0.65
N VAL A 174 10.16 -7.84 0.14
CA VAL A 174 10.30 -8.56 -1.14
C VAL A 174 9.72 -9.97 -1.02
N SER A 175 9.94 -10.64 0.10
CA SER A 175 9.48 -12.01 0.33
C SER A 175 7.97 -12.10 0.41
N GLU A 176 7.32 -11.17 1.12
CA GLU A 176 5.85 -11.10 1.14
C GLU A 176 5.28 -10.70 -0.22
N ALA A 177 5.89 -9.70 -0.88
CA ALA A 177 5.44 -9.23 -2.18
C ALA A 177 5.53 -10.34 -3.24
N ILE A 178 6.68 -11.01 -3.37
CA ILE A 178 6.94 -12.00 -4.43
C ILE A 178 6.03 -13.22 -4.32
N LYS A 179 5.81 -13.74 -3.10
CA LYS A 179 4.85 -14.83 -2.88
C LYS A 179 3.45 -14.43 -3.33
N LYS A 180 3.06 -13.18 -3.08
CA LYS A 180 1.71 -12.72 -3.37
C LYS A 180 1.49 -12.44 -4.85
N VAL A 181 2.43 -11.75 -5.50
CA VAL A 181 2.34 -11.48 -6.94
C VAL A 181 2.46 -12.77 -7.75
N ALA A 182 3.26 -13.74 -7.27
CA ALA A 182 3.35 -15.07 -7.88
C ALA A 182 2.02 -15.83 -7.83
N ASN A 183 1.22 -15.67 -6.77
CA ASN A 183 -0.13 -16.22 -6.69
C ASN A 183 -1.11 -15.54 -7.66
N GLN A 184 -0.93 -14.25 -7.91
CA GLN A 184 -1.84 -13.45 -8.75
C GLN A 184 -1.53 -13.55 -10.24
N GLY A 185 -0.29 -13.89 -10.59
CA GLY A 185 0.15 -14.00 -11.98
C GLY A 185 0.75 -12.71 -12.55
N ASP A 186 1.02 -11.72 -11.71
CA ASP A 186 1.59 -10.43 -12.14
C ASP A 186 3.08 -10.59 -12.49
N ILE A 187 3.34 -11.04 -13.72
CA ILE A 187 4.68 -11.35 -14.22
C ILE A 187 5.62 -10.13 -14.17
N ASP A 188 5.12 -8.92 -14.44
CA ASP A 188 5.94 -7.71 -14.44
C ASP A 188 6.54 -7.42 -13.05
N ILE A 189 5.75 -7.58 -11.98
CA ILE A 189 6.23 -7.38 -10.61
C ILE A 189 7.13 -8.54 -10.20
N VAL A 190 6.80 -9.77 -10.61
CA VAL A 190 7.67 -10.93 -10.37
C VAL A 190 9.02 -10.69 -11.01
N GLU A 191 9.09 -10.30 -12.28
CA GLU A 191 10.35 -10.03 -12.99
C GLU A 191 11.16 -8.95 -12.28
N PHE A 192 10.50 -7.85 -11.91
CA PHE A 192 11.14 -6.76 -11.18
C PHE A 192 11.72 -7.20 -9.82
N LEU A 193 10.97 -7.98 -9.05
CA LEU A 193 11.41 -8.40 -7.70
C LEU A 193 12.41 -9.57 -7.76
N PHE A 194 12.22 -10.52 -8.68
CA PHE A 194 12.91 -11.82 -8.67
C PHE A 194 14.43 -11.71 -8.94
N ASP A 195 14.85 -10.68 -9.66
CA ASP A 195 16.25 -10.38 -9.96
C ASP A 195 17.04 -9.85 -8.74
N ASP A 196 16.37 -9.58 -7.61
CA ASP A 196 17.03 -9.16 -6.39
C ASP A 196 17.78 -10.33 -5.72
N ALA A 197 19.10 -10.16 -5.56
CA ALA A 197 20.01 -11.11 -4.91
C ALA A 197 19.77 -11.20 -3.38
N ALA A 198 19.02 -10.27 -2.80
CA ALA A 198 18.66 -10.25 -1.38
C ALA A 198 17.50 -11.19 -1.03
N ILE A 199 16.84 -11.81 -2.02
CA ILE A 199 15.76 -12.77 -1.80
C ILE A 199 16.34 -14.16 -1.47
N PRO A 200 16.00 -14.73 -0.30
CA PRO A 200 16.36 -16.09 0.06
C PRO A 200 15.80 -17.14 -0.91
N ASP A 201 16.57 -18.20 -1.18
CA ASP A 201 16.16 -19.25 -2.12
C ASP A 201 14.87 -19.95 -1.68
N ASP A 202 14.64 -20.14 -0.38
CA ASP A 202 13.41 -20.73 0.17
C ASP A 202 12.17 -19.91 -0.19
N VAL A 203 12.29 -18.58 -0.18
CA VAL A 203 11.22 -17.68 -0.60
C VAL A 203 10.95 -17.81 -2.10
N LYS A 204 11.99 -17.89 -2.94
CA LYS A 204 11.84 -18.10 -4.38
C LYS A 204 11.19 -19.47 -4.68
N GLN A 205 11.57 -20.50 -3.94
CA GLN A 205 11.00 -21.85 -4.05
C GLN A 205 9.50 -21.86 -3.68
N GLU A 206 9.14 -21.22 -2.57
CA GLU A 206 7.74 -21.11 -2.14
C GLU A 206 6.89 -20.31 -3.15
N ALA A 207 7.45 -19.26 -3.75
CA ALA A 207 6.78 -18.47 -4.77
C ALA A 207 6.43 -19.30 -6.02
N ILE A 208 7.33 -20.19 -6.46
CA ILE A 208 7.07 -21.10 -7.59
C ILE A 208 5.97 -22.10 -7.29
N VAL A 209 6.02 -22.73 -6.11
CA VAL A 209 5.00 -23.71 -5.70
C VAL A 209 3.64 -23.02 -5.61
N SER A 210 3.60 -21.81 -5.06
CA SER A 210 2.40 -20.99 -4.95
C SER A 210 1.83 -20.62 -6.33
N ALA A 211 2.66 -20.13 -7.24
CA ALA A 211 2.28 -19.82 -8.62
C ALA A 211 1.72 -21.06 -9.36
N ALA A 212 2.35 -22.22 -9.18
CA ALA A 212 1.89 -23.47 -9.77
C ALA A 212 0.52 -23.89 -9.22
N GLY A 213 0.30 -23.80 -7.90
CA GLY A 213 -0.99 -24.09 -7.27
C GLY A 213 -2.11 -23.15 -7.72
N CYS A 214 -1.76 -21.90 -8.05
CA CYS A 214 -2.68 -20.91 -8.61
C CYS A 214 -2.81 -20.97 -10.15
N ASN A 215 -2.13 -21.90 -10.83
CA ASN A 215 -2.08 -22.05 -12.29
C ASN A 215 -1.55 -20.79 -13.03
N GLN A 216 -0.61 -20.07 -12.40
CA GLN A 216 0.04 -18.91 -12.99
C GLN A 216 1.17 -19.34 -13.91
N ASN A 217 0.79 -19.83 -15.10
CA ASN A 217 1.70 -20.51 -16.02
C ASN A 217 2.87 -19.64 -16.48
N GLU A 218 2.61 -18.36 -16.76
CA GLU A 218 3.61 -17.40 -17.24
C GLU A 218 4.68 -17.14 -16.17
N VAL A 219 4.26 -16.94 -14.91
CA VAL A 219 5.16 -16.78 -13.76
C VAL A 219 6.03 -18.02 -13.54
N VAL A 220 5.43 -19.22 -13.52
CA VAL A 220 6.20 -20.47 -13.32
C VAL A 220 7.19 -20.69 -14.46
N GLN A 221 6.79 -20.44 -15.71
CA GLN A 221 7.69 -20.55 -16.86
C GLN A 221 8.87 -19.58 -16.76
N PHE A 222 8.60 -18.32 -16.42
CA PHE A 222 9.62 -17.30 -16.19
C PHE A 222 10.61 -17.74 -15.10
N MET A 223 10.12 -18.08 -13.91
CA MET A 223 10.97 -18.51 -12.80
C MET A 223 11.77 -19.79 -13.12
N CYS A 224 11.17 -20.77 -13.81
CA CYS A 224 11.85 -21.99 -14.29
C CYS A 224 12.84 -21.80 -15.45
N ASN A 225 12.87 -20.62 -16.07
CA ASN A 225 13.84 -20.30 -17.11
C ASN A 225 15.05 -19.53 -16.57
N ILE A 226 14.90 -18.86 -15.42
CA ILE A 226 15.97 -18.08 -14.80
C ILE A 226 16.78 -18.93 -13.81
N GLY A 227 16.12 -19.81 -13.05
CA GLY A 227 16.75 -20.57 -11.96
C GLY A 227 16.89 -22.06 -12.23
N ASP A 228 17.95 -22.66 -11.66
CA ASP A 228 18.07 -24.10 -11.46
C ASP A 228 17.38 -24.49 -10.14
N TRP A 229 16.23 -25.16 -10.25
CA TRP A 229 15.39 -25.49 -9.10
C TRP A 229 15.70 -26.88 -8.55
N PRO A 230 15.70 -27.05 -7.21
CA PRO A 230 15.79 -28.38 -6.62
C PRO A 230 14.65 -29.28 -7.10
N LEU A 231 14.97 -30.56 -7.37
CA LEU A 231 14.00 -31.55 -7.86
C LEU A 231 12.75 -31.68 -6.98
N HIS A 232 12.88 -31.47 -5.66
CA HIS A 232 11.74 -31.56 -4.75
C HIS A 232 10.73 -30.41 -4.96
N VAL A 233 11.22 -29.20 -5.23
CA VAL A 233 10.40 -28.00 -5.51
C VAL A 233 9.63 -28.17 -6.81
N LEU A 234 10.30 -28.65 -7.87
CA LEU A 234 9.64 -28.92 -9.16
C LEU A 234 8.58 -30.03 -9.05
N LYS A 235 8.83 -31.06 -8.24
CA LYS A 235 7.85 -32.13 -7.96
C LYS A 235 6.66 -31.62 -7.16
N GLU A 236 6.91 -30.77 -6.17
CA GLU A 236 5.85 -30.15 -5.37
C GLU A 236 4.99 -29.24 -6.24
N ALA A 237 5.60 -28.36 -7.02
CA ALA A 237 4.93 -27.52 -8.01
C ALA A 237 4.07 -28.34 -8.99
N LEU A 238 4.60 -29.46 -9.49
CA LEU A 238 3.87 -30.38 -10.37
C LEU A 238 2.63 -31.02 -9.69
N ASN A 239 2.74 -31.34 -8.39
CA ASN A 239 1.67 -31.95 -7.62
C ASN A 239 0.53 -30.97 -7.31
N VAL A 240 0.86 -29.71 -7.03
CA VAL A 240 -0.14 -28.66 -6.76
C VAL A 240 -0.73 -28.06 -8.03
N ALA A 241 -0.01 -28.13 -9.15
CA ALA A 241 -0.51 -27.67 -10.45
C ALA A 241 -1.80 -28.40 -10.84
N ASN A 242 -2.80 -27.65 -11.27
CA ASN A 242 -4.01 -28.22 -11.87
C ASN A 242 -4.02 -28.12 -13.40
N ASP A 243 -3.23 -27.21 -13.97
CA ASP A 243 -3.10 -27.02 -15.40
C ASP A 243 -2.28 -28.13 -16.08
N SER A 244 -2.86 -28.76 -17.10
CA SER A 244 -2.23 -29.82 -17.90
C SER A 244 -0.98 -29.35 -18.68
N LYS A 245 -0.95 -28.10 -19.16
CA LYS A 245 0.20 -27.52 -19.87
C LYS A 245 1.37 -27.30 -18.92
N LEU A 246 1.08 -26.81 -17.71
CA LEU A 246 2.11 -26.63 -16.68
C LEU A 246 2.66 -27.98 -16.21
N LYS A 247 1.79 -29.00 -16.10
CA LYS A 247 2.25 -30.36 -15.81
C LYS A 247 3.20 -30.90 -16.86
N GLU A 248 2.88 -30.72 -18.14
CA GLU A 248 3.74 -31.15 -19.24
C GLU A 248 5.08 -30.42 -19.23
N TYR A 249 5.06 -29.10 -19.07
CA TYR A 249 6.26 -28.26 -18.99
C TYR A 249 7.16 -28.61 -17.78
N SER A 250 6.59 -28.69 -16.59
CA SER A 250 7.33 -29.06 -15.37
C SER A 250 7.86 -30.48 -15.44
N HIS A 251 7.11 -31.43 -16.03
CA HIS A 251 7.58 -32.78 -16.26
C HIS A 251 8.77 -32.84 -17.23
N GLU A 252 8.73 -32.07 -18.33
CA GLU A 252 9.86 -31.97 -19.26
C GLU A 252 11.12 -31.46 -18.56
N LYS A 253 11.00 -30.40 -17.75
CA LYS A 253 12.12 -29.85 -16.96
C LYS A 253 12.66 -30.85 -15.94
N VAL A 254 11.79 -31.56 -15.21
CA VAL A 254 12.18 -32.62 -14.26
C VAL A 254 12.92 -33.78 -14.94
N THR A 255 12.55 -34.14 -16.18
CA THR A 255 13.24 -35.21 -16.91
C THR A 255 14.58 -34.82 -17.52
N LYS A 256 14.86 -33.51 -17.65
CA LYS A 256 16.09 -32.97 -18.24
C LYS A 256 17.13 -32.53 -17.19
N ALA A 257 16.74 -32.40 -15.93
CA ALA A 257 17.61 -32.11 -14.78
C ALA A 257 18.22 -33.39 -14.19
#